data_AF-A0A401NK53-F1
#
_entry.id   AF-A0A401NK53-F1
#
_cell.length_a   1.000
_cell.length_b   1.000
_cell.length_c   1.000
_cell.angle_alpha   90.00
_cell.angle_beta   90.00
_cell.angle_gamma   90.00
#
_symmetry.space_group_name_H-M   'P 1'
#
loop_
_entity.id
_entity.type
_entity.pdbx_description
1 polymer ?
#
loop_
_entity_poly.entity_id
_entity_poly.type
_entity_poly.pdbx_seq_one_letter_code
_entity_poly.pdbx_strand_id
1 'polypeptide(L)'
;MSTIHTLSGIYTGVGVAGVILVAFFLDQFDQDDVKQFKEKDINLLSVLVATFTQLKDKRQCLLIVMTMYSGFEQGFLAGDYTKAYVTCTIGIQYVGYVMICFGASNSIFSAIFGRISRFTGRIGLFAFATITNLASIIALFLWHPQLEQMAVFFVFPCLWGMADAVWQTQTNGMLTVVSDNIFIVNFAFPFYYSI
;
A
#
# COMPACT_ATOMS: atom_id res chain seq x y z
N MET A 1 18.27 27.06 -8.51
CA MET A 1 17.40 26.64 -9.63
C MET A 1 17.90 25.38 -10.34
N SER A 2 19.20 25.20 -10.61
CA SER A 2 19.74 24.00 -11.30
C SER A 2 19.31 22.64 -10.69
N THR A 3 19.48 22.43 -9.38
CA THR A 3 19.22 21.13 -8.73
C THR A 3 17.76 20.67 -8.81
N ILE A 4 16.81 21.59 -8.73
CA ILE A 4 15.36 21.26 -8.79
C ILE A 4 14.98 20.80 -10.19
N HIS A 5 15.49 21.46 -11.25
CA HIS A 5 15.27 21.02 -12.62
C HIS A 5 15.95 19.69 -12.91
N THR A 6 17.15 19.44 -12.38
CA THR A 6 17.83 18.14 -12.51
C THR A 6 17.04 17.03 -11.83
N LEU A 7 16.56 17.23 -10.60
CA LEU A 7 15.73 16.24 -9.91
C LEU A 7 14.40 15.98 -10.64
N SER A 8 13.74 17.04 -11.11
CA SER A 8 12.48 16.93 -11.86
C SER A 8 12.68 16.19 -13.19
N GLY A 9 13.81 16.43 -13.87
CA GLY A 9 14.19 15.71 -15.08
C GLY A 9 14.43 14.22 -14.83
N ILE A 10 15.21 13.88 -13.79
CA ILE A 10 15.46 12.47 -13.41
C ILE A 10 14.14 11.79 -13.04
N TYR A 11 13.31 12.42 -12.20
CA TYR A 11 12.01 11.88 -11.79
C TYR A 11 11.10 11.60 -12.98
N THR A 12 10.99 12.55 -13.91
CA THR A 12 10.19 12.39 -15.13
C THR A 12 10.78 11.32 -16.04
N GLY A 13 12.10 11.25 -16.18
CA GLY A 13 12.79 10.25 -16.99
C GLY A 13 12.57 8.83 -16.46
N VAL A 14 12.66 8.62 -15.14
CA VAL A 14 12.34 7.33 -14.51
C VAL A 14 10.85 6.97 -14.70
N GLY A 15 9.95 7.95 -14.59
CA GLY A 15 8.54 7.76 -14.86
C GLY A 15 8.25 7.29 -16.30
N VAL A 16 8.84 7.96 -17.30
CA VAL A 16 8.71 7.58 -18.71
C VAL A 16 9.33 6.20 -18.97
N ALA A 17 10.50 5.93 -18.41
CA ALA A 17 11.13 4.60 -18.51
C ALA A 17 10.25 3.50 -17.90
N GLY A 18 9.59 3.78 -16.77
CA GLY A 18 8.61 2.87 -16.16
C GLY A 18 7.42 2.58 -17.07
N VAL A 19 6.85 3.60 -17.71
CA VAL A 19 5.76 3.44 -18.69
C VAL A 19 6.21 2.59 -19.89
N ILE A 20 7.42 2.85 -20.39
CA ILE A 20 8.02 2.08 -21.50
C ILE A 20 8.19 0.61 -21.08
N LEU A 21 8.75 0.36 -19.90
CA LEU A 21 8.91 -0.99 -19.37
C LEU A 21 7.58 -1.72 -19.27
N VAL A 22 6.55 -1.10 -18.70
CA VAL A 22 5.21 -1.68 -18.64
C VAL A 22 4.67 -1.95 -20.06
N ALA A 23 4.83 -1.01 -21.00
CA ALA A 23 4.35 -1.20 -22.36
C ALA A 23 5.03 -2.36 -23.11
N PHE A 24 6.29 -2.68 -22.79
CA PHE A 24 7.04 -3.76 -23.42
C PHE A 24 6.97 -5.11 -22.68
N PHE A 25 6.91 -5.10 -21.35
CA PHE A 25 6.96 -6.31 -20.50
C PHE A 25 5.60 -6.75 -19.98
N LEU A 26 4.60 -5.87 -19.94
CA LEU A 26 3.25 -6.29 -19.60
C LEU A 26 2.75 -7.11 -20.80
N ASP A 27 2.79 -8.42 -20.63
CA ASP A 27 2.21 -9.36 -21.58
C ASP A 27 0.78 -8.90 -21.88
N GLN A 28 0.38 -8.92 -23.15
CA GLN A 28 -0.99 -8.52 -23.50
C GLN A 28 -1.93 -9.53 -22.83
N PHE A 29 -2.48 -9.15 -21.68
CA PHE A 29 -3.56 -9.87 -21.02
C PHE A 29 -4.53 -10.37 -22.07
N ASP A 30 -4.83 -11.66 -21.98
CA ASP A 30 -5.63 -12.48 -22.89
C ASP A 30 -6.51 -11.59 -23.79
N GLN A 31 -6.04 -11.31 -25.01
CA GLN A 31 -6.73 -10.37 -25.91
C GLN A 31 -8.19 -10.76 -26.10
N ASP A 32 -8.52 -12.03 -25.87
CA ASP A 32 -9.84 -12.61 -25.98
C ASP A 32 -10.76 -12.14 -24.84
N ASP A 33 -10.28 -11.96 -23.60
CA ASP A 33 -11.07 -11.36 -22.50
C ASP A 33 -11.37 -9.88 -22.74
N VAL A 34 -10.38 -9.12 -23.24
CA VAL A 34 -10.56 -7.68 -23.55
C VAL A 34 -11.49 -7.48 -24.75
N LYS A 35 -11.41 -8.36 -25.77
CA LYS A 35 -12.33 -8.35 -26.92
C LYS A 35 -13.76 -8.69 -26.49
N GLN A 36 -13.95 -9.69 -25.63
CA GLN A 36 -15.25 -10.06 -25.09
C GLN A 36 -15.89 -8.93 -24.26
N PHE A 37 -15.08 -8.16 -23.54
CA PHE A 37 -15.54 -6.95 -22.84
C PHE A 37 -15.90 -5.81 -23.79
N LYS A 38 -15.15 -5.63 -24.88
CA LYS A 38 -15.39 -4.57 -25.87
C LYS A 38 -16.60 -4.85 -26.76
N GLU A 39 -16.92 -6.12 -27.00
CA GLU A 39 -18.15 -6.55 -27.70
C GLU A 39 -19.40 -6.45 -26.83
N LYS A 40 -19.25 -6.45 -25.50
CA LYS A 40 -20.37 -6.23 -24.59
C LYS A 40 -20.68 -4.74 -24.58
N ASP A 41 -21.88 -4.35 -25.01
CA ASP A 41 -22.38 -2.97 -24.83
C ASP A 41 -22.49 -2.65 -23.34
N ILE A 42 -21.39 -2.20 -22.73
CA ILE A 42 -21.32 -1.89 -21.32
C ILE A 42 -21.94 -0.52 -21.12
N ASN A 43 -23.23 -0.49 -20.79
CA ASN A 43 -23.87 0.73 -20.35
C ASN A 43 -23.18 1.24 -19.06
N LEU A 44 -22.60 2.44 -19.09
CA LEU A 44 -21.92 3.06 -17.93
C LEU A 44 -22.82 3.12 -16.70
N LEU A 45 -24.12 3.35 -16.89
CA LEU A 45 -25.13 3.29 -15.83
C LEU A 45 -25.26 1.89 -15.24
N SER A 46 -25.14 0.84 -16.05
CA SER A 46 -25.17 -0.54 -15.58
C SER A 46 -23.92 -0.87 -14.76
N VAL A 47 -22.74 -0.38 -15.16
CA VAL A 47 -21.50 -0.50 -14.36
C VAL A 47 -21.63 0.27 -13.06
N LEU A 48 -22.14 1.51 -13.08
CA LEU A 48 -22.33 2.31 -11.88
C LEU A 48 -23.33 1.63 -10.92
N VAL A 49 -24.47 1.16 -11.42
CA VAL A 49 -25.47 0.44 -10.61
C VAL A 49 -24.91 -0.87 -10.07
N ALA A 50 -24.11 -1.60 -10.84
CA ALA A 50 -23.41 -2.79 -10.37
C ALA A 50 -22.43 -2.44 -9.26
N THR A 51 -21.60 -1.41 -9.42
CA THR A 51 -20.69 -0.91 -8.38
C THR A 51 -21.44 -0.45 -7.13
N PHE A 52 -22.55 0.28 -7.26
CA PHE A 52 -23.38 0.70 -6.11
C PHE A 52 -24.04 -0.49 -5.40
N THR A 53 -24.43 -1.51 -6.15
CA THR A 53 -25.01 -2.73 -5.59
C THR A 53 -23.93 -3.56 -4.87
N GLN A 54 -22.72 -3.61 -5.42
CA GLN A 54 -21.54 -4.22 -4.81
C GLN A 54 -21.12 -3.49 -3.52
N LEU A 55 -21.14 -2.15 -3.54
CA LEU A 55 -20.89 -1.28 -2.38
C LEU A 55 -21.91 -1.47 -1.25
N LYS A 56 -23.14 -1.90 -1.59
CA LYS A 56 -24.19 -2.18 -0.60
C LYS A 56 -23.90 -3.46 0.19
N ASP A 57 -23.01 -4.32 -0.30
CA ASP A 57 -22.55 -5.47 0.48
C ASP A 57 -21.74 -4.99 1.69
N LYS A 58 -22.18 -5.42 2.88
CA LYS A 58 -21.52 -5.12 4.16
C LYS A 58 -20.06 -5.56 4.17
N ARG A 59 -19.72 -6.62 3.43
CA ARG A 59 -18.34 -7.14 3.33
C ARG A 59 -17.44 -6.15 2.59
N GLN A 60 -17.92 -5.54 1.51
CA GLN A 60 -17.16 -4.52 0.76
C GLN A 60 -17.02 -3.23 1.55
N CYS A 61 -18.08 -2.79 2.23
CA CYS A 61 -18.00 -1.61 3.08
C CYS A 61 -16.92 -1.76 4.18
N LEU A 62 -16.82 -2.95 4.80
CA LEU A 62 -15.79 -3.23 5.80
C LEU A 62 -14.37 -3.23 5.21
N LEU A 63 -14.19 -3.73 3.98
CA LEU A 63 -12.92 -3.66 3.27
C LEU A 63 -12.51 -2.22 2.95
N ILE A 64 -13.46 -1.38 2.53
CA ILE A 64 -13.21 0.04 2.28
C ILE A 64 -12.76 0.74 3.57
N VAL A 65 -13.43 0.47 4.69
CA VAL A 65 -13.03 1.03 5.99
C VAL A 65 -11.61 0.60 6.37
N MET A 66 -11.23 -0.66 6.13
CA MET A 66 -9.86 -1.14 6.37
C MET A 66 -8.83 -0.45 5.46
N THR A 67 -9.13 -0.28 4.16
CA THR A 67 -8.22 0.43 3.24
C THR A 67 -8.07 1.90 3.62
N MET A 68 -9.17 2.56 4.00
CA MET A 68 -9.13 3.94 4.48
C MET A 68 -8.26 4.09 5.72
N TYR A 69 -8.32 3.11 6.63
CA TYR A 69 -7.47 3.08 7.81
C TYR A 69 -5.98 2.97 7.46
N SER A 70 -5.59 2.05 6.58
CA SER A 70 -4.19 1.93 6.11
C SER A 70 -3.71 3.21 5.40
N GLY A 71 -4.55 3.82 4.57
CA GLY A 71 -4.23 5.11 3.94
C GLY A 71 -4.01 6.25 4.95
N PHE A 72 -4.82 6.28 6.02
CA PHE A 72 -4.63 7.22 7.11
C PHE A 72 -3.31 6.99 7.86
N GLU A 73 -2.94 5.74 8.12
CA GLU A 73 -1.65 5.40 8.75
C GLU A 73 -0.47 5.84 7.89
N GLN A 74 -0.51 5.60 6.57
CA GLN A 74 0.53 6.06 5.65
C GLN A 74 0.61 7.59 5.61
N GLY A 75 -0.53 8.28 5.61
CA GLY A 75 -0.60 9.74 5.67
C GLY A 75 -0.03 10.31 6.98
N PHE A 76 -0.36 9.70 8.11
CA PHE A 76 0.19 10.07 9.42
C PHE A 76 1.71 9.88 9.46
N LEU A 77 2.21 8.75 8.96
CA LEU A 77 3.64 8.46 8.91
C LEU A 77 4.38 9.45 7.99
N ALA A 78 3.89 9.67 6.77
CA ALA A 78 4.54 10.52 5.79
C ALA A 78 4.42 12.02 6.06
N GLY A 79 3.35 12.43 6.77
CA GLY A 79 3.07 13.83 7.08
C GLY A 79 3.48 14.23 8.49
N ASP A 80 2.75 13.73 9.50
CA ASP A 80 2.90 14.17 10.88
C ASP A 80 4.16 13.59 11.54
N TYR A 81 4.42 12.29 11.37
CA TYR A 81 5.57 11.65 12.00
C TYR A 81 6.91 12.19 11.45
N THR A 82 7.07 12.24 10.13
CA THR A 82 8.29 12.78 9.50
C THR A 82 8.49 14.26 9.79
N LYS A 83 7.42 15.05 9.91
CA LYS A 83 7.52 16.49 10.20
C LYS A 83 7.79 16.75 11.69
N ALA A 84 6.98 16.17 12.59
CA ALA A 84 7.02 16.47 14.01
C ALA A 84 8.15 15.73 14.75
N TYR A 85 8.48 14.50 14.35
CA TYR A 85 9.50 13.69 15.02
C TYR A 85 10.82 13.75 14.25
N VAL A 86 10.85 13.33 12.98
CA VAL A 86 12.11 13.18 12.22
C VAL A 86 12.75 14.53 11.89
N THR A 87 11.98 15.46 11.31
CA THR A 87 12.50 16.75 10.84
C THR A 87 12.88 17.67 12.00
N CYS A 88 12.08 17.71 13.08
CA CYS A 88 12.38 18.56 14.24
C CYS A 88 13.59 18.09 15.05
N THR A 89 13.89 16.79 15.08
CA THR A 89 15.01 16.27 15.90
C THR A 89 16.27 15.96 15.11
N ILE A 90 16.16 15.25 13.98
CA ILE A 90 17.33 14.77 13.20
C ILE A 90 17.53 15.60 11.92
N GLY A 91 16.45 16.18 11.40
CA GLY A 91 16.46 17.06 10.23
C GLY A 91 15.89 16.41 8.97
N ILE A 92 15.54 17.26 7.99
CA ILE A 92 14.76 16.86 6.81
C ILE A 92 15.48 15.86 5.89
N GLN A 93 16.81 15.85 5.91
CA GLN A 93 17.63 14.92 5.13
C GLN A 93 17.39 13.45 5.50
N TYR A 94 16.92 13.16 6.72
CA TYR A 94 16.67 11.81 7.21
C TYR A 94 15.29 11.25 6.84
N VAL A 95 14.37 12.11 6.38
CA VAL A 95 13.01 11.72 6.00
C VAL A 95 13.02 10.67 4.89
N GLY A 96 13.89 10.85 3.89
CA GLY A 96 14.05 9.88 2.80
C GLY A 96 14.52 8.50 3.28
N TYR A 97 15.51 8.46 4.18
CA TYR A 97 16.02 7.21 4.73
C TYR A 97 14.96 6.45 5.55
N VAL A 98 14.19 7.19 6.36
CA VAL A 98 13.05 6.63 7.11
C VAL A 98 12.01 6.01 6.18
N MET A 99 11.67 6.69 5.08
CA MET A 99 10.71 6.17 4.10
C MET A 99 11.25 4.97 3.32
N ILE A 100 12.55 4.92 3.05
CA ILE A 100 13.21 3.75 2.45
C ILE A 100 13.12 2.55 3.40
N CYS A 101 13.36 2.74 4.71
CA CYS A 101 13.19 1.69 5.71
C CYS A 101 11.75 1.17 5.77
N PHE A 102 10.77 2.08 5.76
CA PHE A 102 9.35 1.73 5.67
C PHE A 102 9.07 0.88 4.42
N GLY A 103 9.49 1.34 3.23
CA GLY A 103 9.25 0.64 1.97
C GLY A 103 9.97 -0.72 1.86
N ALA A 104 11.21 -0.80 2.34
CA ALA A 104 11.99 -2.04 2.37
C ALA A 104 11.35 -3.06 3.32
N SER A 105 10.96 -2.63 4.52
CA SER A 105 10.23 -3.45 5.48
C SER A 105 8.92 -3.97 4.86
N ASN A 106 8.11 -3.07 4.32
CA ASN A 106 6.84 -3.42 3.68
C ASN A 106 7.02 -4.47 2.57
N SER A 107 8.04 -4.32 1.73
CA SER A 107 8.33 -5.25 0.63
C SER A 107 8.73 -6.64 1.14
N ILE A 108 9.64 -6.70 2.12
CA ILE A 108 10.11 -7.96 2.71
C ILE A 108 8.95 -8.68 3.42
N PHE A 109 8.20 -7.96 4.24
CA PHE A 109 7.10 -8.54 5.01
C PHE A 109 5.90 -8.89 4.13
N SER A 110 5.65 -8.19 3.02
CA SER A 110 4.57 -8.56 2.10
C SER A 110 4.82 -9.94 1.48
N ALA A 111 6.06 -10.24 1.07
CA ALA A 111 6.43 -11.56 0.56
C ALA A 111 6.29 -12.66 1.64
N ILE A 112 6.73 -12.35 2.86
CA ILE A 112 6.66 -13.29 4.00
C ILE A 112 5.20 -13.57 4.39
N PHE A 113 4.41 -12.54 4.63
CA PHE A 113 3.02 -12.68 5.05
C PHE A 113 2.12 -13.23 3.95
N GLY A 114 2.44 -12.98 2.68
CA GLY A 114 1.80 -13.66 1.55
C GLY A 114 1.87 -15.17 1.69
N ARG A 115 3.05 -15.72 2.00
CA ARG A 115 3.25 -17.16 2.22
C ARG A 115 2.67 -17.65 3.56
N ILE A 116 2.91 -16.91 4.64
CA ILE A 116 2.44 -17.28 6.00
C ILE A 116 0.91 -17.28 6.11
N SER A 117 0.21 -16.44 5.34
CA SER A 117 -1.26 -16.37 5.35
C SER A 117 -1.94 -17.70 5.02
N ARG A 118 -1.25 -18.58 4.29
CA ARG A 118 -1.72 -19.94 3.97
C ARG A 118 -1.70 -20.89 5.17
N PHE A 119 -0.89 -20.60 6.19
CA PHE A 119 -0.67 -21.47 7.35
C PHE A 119 -1.33 -20.97 8.65
N THR A 120 -1.22 -19.67 8.96
CA THR A 120 -1.63 -19.13 10.28
C THR A 120 -3.09 -18.66 10.33
N GLY A 121 -3.76 -18.55 9.18
CA GLY A 121 -5.10 -17.97 9.08
C GLY A 121 -5.10 -16.44 9.12
N ARG A 122 -6.13 -15.82 8.53
CA ARG A 122 -6.16 -14.36 8.31
C ARG A 122 -6.31 -13.54 9.60
N ILE A 123 -7.14 -14.01 10.54
CA ILE A 123 -7.48 -13.28 11.77
C ILE A 123 -6.24 -13.05 12.66
N GLY A 124 -5.35 -14.04 12.78
CA GLY A 124 -4.13 -13.90 13.58
C GLY A 124 -3.18 -12.84 13.05
N LEU A 125 -3.06 -12.72 11.72
CA LEU A 125 -2.24 -11.69 11.09
C LEU A 125 -2.82 -10.30 11.33
N PHE A 126 -4.14 -10.12 11.21
CA PHE A 126 -4.77 -8.84 11.53
C PHE A 126 -4.59 -8.44 12.98
N ALA A 127 -4.75 -9.38 13.91
CA ALA A 127 -4.52 -9.11 15.33
C ALA A 127 -3.07 -8.70 15.60
N PHE A 128 -2.10 -9.34 14.94
CA PHE A 128 -0.70 -8.96 15.07
C PHE A 128 -0.43 -7.54 14.52
N ALA A 129 -1.01 -7.18 13.37
CA ALA A 129 -0.87 -5.86 12.78
C ALA A 129 -1.52 -4.76 13.66
N THR A 130 -2.74 -4.99 14.15
CA THR A 130 -3.42 -4.03 15.04
C THR A 130 -2.65 -3.83 16.35
N ILE A 131 -2.15 -4.90 16.96
CA ILE A 131 -1.34 -4.82 18.18
C ILE A 131 -0.05 -4.03 17.90
N THR A 132 0.62 -4.29 16.78
CA THR A 132 1.87 -3.59 16.43
C THR A 132 1.63 -2.09 16.18
N ASN A 133 0.57 -1.73 15.45
CA ASN A 133 0.22 -0.33 15.22
C ASN A 133 -0.22 0.37 16.51
N LEU A 134 -1.06 -0.27 17.32
CA LEU A 134 -1.49 0.29 18.60
C LEU A 134 -0.32 0.48 19.57
N ALA A 135 0.57 -0.50 19.66
CA ALA A 135 1.79 -0.40 20.47
C ALA A 135 2.70 0.75 19.98
N SER A 136 2.81 0.92 18.65
CA SER A 136 3.60 2.00 18.05
C SER A 136 3.00 3.38 18.36
N ILE A 137 1.67 3.52 18.27
CA ILE A 137 0.97 4.76 18.61
C ILE A 137 1.13 5.10 20.09
N ILE A 138 0.94 4.13 20.99
CA ILE A 138 1.12 4.31 22.44
C ILE A 138 2.57 4.69 22.75
N ALA A 139 3.53 4.02 22.13
CA ALA A 139 4.94 4.32 22.31
C ALA A 139 5.28 5.73 21.83
N LEU A 140 4.76 6.18 20.68
CA LEU A 140 4.93 7.57 20.24
C LEU A 140 4.27 8.58 21.18
N PHE A 141 3.12 8.25 21.77
CA PHE A 141 2.43 9.13 22.70
C PHE A 141 3.18 9.29 24.03
N LEU A 142 3.85 8.24 24.50
CA LEU A 142 4.61 8.24 25.76
C LEU A 142 6.08 8.68 25.58
N TRP A 143 6.61 8.60 24.36
CA TRP A 143 8.02 8.86 24.10
C TRP A 143 8.30 10.34 23.88
N HIS A 144 9.20 10.88 24.70
CA HIS A 144 9.77 12.21 24.47
C HIS A 144 11.02 12.07 23.58
N PRO A 145 11.04 12.66 22.37
CA PRO A 145 12.10 12.41 21.42
C PRO A 145 13.44 12.97 21.92
N GLN A 146 14.44 12.09 22.06
CA GLN A 146 15.80 12.41 22.50
C GLN A 146 16.81 12.06 21.38
N LEU A 147 17.75 12.96 21.11
CA LEU A 147 18.74 12.86 20.03
C LEU A 147 19.67 11.63 20.12
N GLU A 148 19.84 11.06 21.31
CA GLU A 148 20.73 9.90 21.54
C GLU A 148 20.16 8.57 21.00
N GLN A 149 18.87 8.53 20.64
CA GLN A 149 18.18 7.31 20.25
C GLN A 149 17.84 7.27 18.76
N MET A 150 18.81 7.61 17.89
CA MET A 150 18.67 7.62 16.42
C MET A 150 18.05 6.33 15.85
N ALA A 151 18.38 5.17 16.42
CA ALA A 151 17.87 3.87 15.97
C ALA A 151 16.34 3.75 16.09
N VAL A 152 15.75 4.36 17.12
CA VAL A 152 14.32 4.24 17.40
C VAL A 152 13.49 4.92 16.29
N PHE A 153 14.02 5.99 15.68
CA PHE A 153 13.39 6.66 14.54
C PHE A 153 13.32 5.81 13.27
N PHE A 154 14.13 4.75 13.15
CA PHE A 154 14.06 3.79 12.05
C PHE A 154 13.25 2.55 12.41
N VAL A 155 13.17 2.19 13.70
CA VAL A 155 12.38 1.04 14.16
C VAL A 155 10.89 1.28 13.98
N PHE A 156 10.38 2.47 14.33
CA PHE A 156 8.97 2.82 14.14
C PHE A 156 8.48 2.66 12.69
N PRO A 157 9.10 3.28 11.67
CA PRO A 157 8.71 3.12 10.28
C PRO A 157 8.88 1.68 9.78
N CYS A 158 9.86 0.92 10.28
CA CYS A 158 9.96 -0.51 9.96
C CYS A 158 8.77 -1.32 10.51
N LEU A 159 8.38 -1.09 11.77
CA LEU A 159 7.22 -1.74 12.39
C LEU A 159 5.91 -1.34 11.71
N TRP A 160 5.76 -0.06 11.37
CA TRP A 160 4.61 0.43 10.60
C TRP A 160 4.56 -0.20 9.20
N GLY A 161 5.70 -0.32 8.52
CA GLY A 161 5.79 -0.99 7.22
C GLY A 161 5.44 -2.48 7.29
N MET A 162 5.81 -3.15 8.38
CA MET A 162 5.40 -4.54 8.63
C MET A 162 3.88 -4.66 8.81
N ALA A 163 3.27 -3.77 9.58
CA ALA A 163 1.82 -3.77 9.78
C ALA A 163 1.07 -3.42 8.48
N ASP A 164 1.54 -2.41 7.72
CA ASP A 164 0.97 -2.03 6.42
C ASP A 164 1.02 -3.19 5.42
N ALA A 165 2.13 -3.95 5.40
CA ALA A 165 2.25 -5.16 4.57
C ALA A 165 1.15 -6.18 4.85
N VAL A 166 0.79 -6.36 6.13
CA VAL A 166 -0.31 -7.25 6.52
C VAL A 166 -1.64 -6.68 6.04
N TRP A 167 -1.92 -5.39 6.32
CA TRP A 167 -3.15 -4.73 5.90
C TRP A 167 -3.37 -4.84 4.39
N GLN A 168 -2.36 -4.51 3.58
CA GLN A 168 -2.45 -4.58 2.13
C GLN A 168 -2.60 -6.02 1.63
N THR A 169 -1.73 -6.93 2.06
CA THR A 169 -1.72 -8.32 1.57
C THR A 169 -3.04 -9.03 1.89
N GLN A 170 -3.55 -8.84 3.11
CA GLN A 170 -4.78 -9.50 3.54
C GLN A 170 -6.03 -8.85 2.94
N THR A 171 -6.07 -7.52 2.80
CA THR A 171 -7.20 -6.81 2.18
C THR A 171 -7.31 -7.16 0.70
N ASN A 172 -6.19 -7.19 -0.03
CA ASN A 172 -6.15 -7.60 -1.43
C ASN A 172 -6.58 -9.06 -1.60
N GLY A 173 -6.13 -9.93 -0.69
CA GLY A 173 -6.59 -11.32 -0.64
C GLY A 173 -8.07 -11.49 -0.29
N MET A 174 -8.71 -10.54 0.39
CA MET A 174 -10.17 -10.55 0.65
C MET A 174 -10.96 -9.96 -0.51
N LEU A 175 -10.48 -8.87 -1.12
CA LEU A 175 -11.08 -8.26 -2.29
C LEU A 175 -11.19 -9.28 -3.44
N THR A 176 -10.17 -10.12 -3.61
CA THR A 176 -10.17 -11.20 -4.62
C THR A 176 -11.24 -12.26 -4.34
N VAL A 177 -11.51 -12.60 -3.07
CA VAL A 177 -12.50 -13.63 -2.71
C VAL A 177 -13.93 -13.09 -2.73
N VAL A 178 -14.13 -11.81 -2.38
CA VAL A 178 -15.46 -11.17 -2.45
C VAL A 178 -15.84 -10.85 -3.89
N SER A 179 -14.84 -10.63 -4.74
CA SER A 179 -15.02 -10.35 -6.16
C SER A 179 -14.73 -11.62 -6.95
N ASP A 180 -15.68 -12.55 -7.01
CA ASP A 180 -15.65 -13.72 -7.93
C ASP A 180 -15.48 -13.34 -9.43
N ASN A 181 -15.33 -12.05 -9.75
CA ASN A 181 -14.93 -11.52 -11.04
C ASN A 181 -13.47 -11.04 -10.99
N ILE A 182 -12.59 -11.80 -11.63
CA ILE A 182 -11.18 -11.53 -12.00
C ILE A 182 -10.91 -10.10 -12.54
N PHE A 183 -11.95 -9.38 -12.96
CA PHE A 183 -11.85 -8.14 -13.70
C PHE A 183 -11.52 -6.88 -12.88
N ILE A 184 -12.05 -6.73 -11.65
CA ILE A 184 -11.78 -5.52 -10.83
C ILE A 184 -10.40 -5.59 -10.17
N VAL A 185 -9.91 -6.80 -9.86
CA VAL A 185 -8.59 -7.00 -9.25
C VAL A 185 -7.45 -6.66 -10.22
N ASN A 186 -7.60 -7.01 -11.51
CA ASN A 186 -6.62 -6.67 -12.55
C ASN A 186 -6.47 -5.16 -12.78
N PHE A 187 -7.54 -4.38 -12.57
CA PHE A 187 -7.50 -2.93 -12.77
C PHE A 187 -6.98 -2.16 -11.54
N ALA A 188 -7.22 -2.67 -10.33
CA ALA A 188 -6.83 -1.98 -9.09
C ALA A 188 -5.40 -2.30 -8.62
N PHE A 189 -4.87 -3.50 -8.89
CA PHE A 189 -3.55 -3.92 -8.42
C PHE A 189 -2.78 -4.74 -9.46
N PRO A 190 -2.25 -4.11 -10.53
CA PRO A 190 -1.37 -4.78 -11.49
C PRO A 190 -0.03 -5.27 -10.90
N PHE A 191 0.29 -4.92 -9.65
CA PHE A 191 1.57 -5.26 -9.01
C PHE A 191 1.66 -6.65 -8.36
N TYR A 192 0.56 -7.39 -8.20
CA TYR A 192 0.59 -8.64 -7.41
C TYR A 192 0.71 -9.94 -8.24
N TYR A 193 0.61 -9.89 -9.58
CA TYR A 193 0.77 -11.09 -10.43
C TYR A 193 2.23 -11.37 -10.82
N SER A 194 3.20 -10.62 -10.31
CA SER A 194 4.63 -10.79 -10.59
C SER A 194 5.45 -11.27 -9.38
N ILE A 195 4.83 -11.96 -8.42
CA ILE A 195 5.52 -12.69 -7.33
C ILE A 195 4.92 -14.10 -7.17
#